data_AF-A0A2S0N7L3-F1
#
_entry.id   AF-A0A2S0N7L3-F1
#
_cell.length_a   1.000
_cell.length_b   1.000
_cell.length_c   1.000
_cell.angle_alpha   90.00
_cell.angle_beta   90.00
_cell.angle_gamma   90.00
#
_symmetry.space_group_name_H-M   'P 1'
#
loop_
_entity.id
_entity.type
_entity.pdbx_description
1 polymer ?
#
loop_
_entity_poly.entity_id
_entity_poly.type
_entity_poly.pdbx_seq_one_letter_code
_entity_poly.pdbx_strand_id
1 'polypeptide(L)' 'MAPSDVYHLAELDQMIERLRADLRDISERAASADGNASEERLADMLATQEARLQDLLAKREEILAKAEKGGRDAG' A
#
# COMPACT_ATOMS: atom_id res chain seq x y z
N MET A 1 13.08 -6.67 17.42
CA MET A 1 11.98 -5.80 16.93
C MET A 1 11.19 -5.31 18.13
N ALA A 2 10.93 -4.00 18.25
CA ALA A 2 10.20 -3.46 19.39
C ALA A 2 8.69 -3.76 19.26
N PRO A 3 7.93 -3.88 20.36
CA PRO A 3 6.47 -4.08 20.32
C PRO A 3 5.72 -3.00 19.52
N SER A 4 6.22 -1.76 19.54
CA SER A 4 5.70 -0.64 18.74
C SER A 4 5.86 -0.87 17.24
N ASP A 5 6.97 -1.46 16.80
CA ASP A 5 7.24 -1.72 15.39
C ASP A 5 6.32 -2.82 14.86
N VAL A 6 6.03 -3.84 15.68
CA VAL A 6 5.07 -4.91 15.36
C VAL A 6 3.68 -4.32 15.15
N TYR A 7 3.26 -3.40 16.02
CA TYR A 7 1.96 -2.74 15.92
C TYR A 7 1.86 -1.87 14.65
N HIS A 8 2.88 -1.06 14.38
CA HIS A 8 2.93 -0.24 13.16
C HIS A 8 2.97 -1.08 11.88
N LEU A 9 3.68 -2.22 11.87
CA LEU A 9 3.68 -3.14 10.73
C LEU A 9 2.29 -3.74 10.50
N ALA A 10 1.60 -4.17 11.56
CA ALA A 10 0.25 -4.72 11.45
C ALA A 10 -0.76 -3.68 10.93
N GLU A 11 -0.63 -2.42 11.33
CA GLU A 11 -1.45 -1.32 10.81
C GLU A 11 -1.17 -1.06 9.32
N LEU A 12 0.11 -1.00 8.93
CA LEU A 12 0.50 -0.84 7.53
C LEU A 12 -0.01 -2.00 6.66
N ASP A 13 0.10 -3.24 7.14
CA ASP A 13 -0.39 -4.42 6.43
C ASP A 13 -1.90 -4.35 6.20
N GLN A 14 -2.68 -3.95 7.22
CA GLN A 14 -4.13 -3.75 7.08
C GLN A 14 -4.47 -2.65 6.06
N MET A 15 -3.73 -1.54 6.08
CA MET A 15 -3.93 -0.45 5.12
C MET A 15 -3.59 -0.88 3.68
N ILE A 16 -2.51 -1.63 3.51
CA ILE A 16 -2.07 -2.17 2.21
C ILE A 16 -3.13 -3.12 1.65
N GLU A 17 -3.62 -4.06 2.46
CA GLU A 17 -4.64 -5.02 2.03
C GLU A 17 -5.94 -4.33 1.61
N ARG A 18 -6.39 -3.33 2.39
CA ARG A 18 -7.55 -2.52 2.02
C ARG A 18 -7.32 -1.79 0.69
N LEU A 19 -6.16 -1.16 0.52
CA LEU A 19 -5.85 -0.39 -0.68
C LEU A 19 -5.73 -1.29 -1.93
N ARG A 20 -5.21 -2.52 -1.79
CA ARG A 20 -5.20 -3.52 -2.86
C ARG A 20 -6.60 -3.96 -3.26
N ALA A 21 -7.50 -4.15 -2.29
CA ALA A 21 -8.90 -4.46 -2.56
C ALA A 21 -9.59 -3.30 -3.31
N ASP A 22 -9.36 -2.06 -2.87
CA ASP A 22 -9.89 -0.87 -3.52
C ASP A 22 -9.37 -0.73 -4.97
N LEU A 23 -8.07 -0.94 -5.19
CA LEU A 23 -7.47 -0.91 -6.53
C LEU A 23 -8.10 -1.94 -7.47
N ARG A 24 -8.40 -3.14 -6.96
CA ARG A 24 -9.07 -4.19 -7.73
C ARG A 24 -10.48 -3.76 -8.15
N ASP A 25 -11.28 -3.21 -7.24
CA ASP A 25 -12.62 -2.69 -7.55
C ASP A 25 -12.58 -1.59 -8.61
N ILE A 26 -11.64 -0.64 -8.47
CA ILE A 26 -11.52 0.47 -9.42
C ILE A 26 -11.10 -0.05 -10.80
N SER A 27 -10.18 -1.02 -10.87
CA SER A 27 -9.75 -1.65 -12.11
C SER A 27 -10.89 -2.39 -12.82
N GLU A 28 -11.69 -3.16 -12.06
CA GLU A 28 -12.87 -3.86 -12.59
C GLU A 28 -13.93 -2.88 -13.12
N ARG A 29 -14.11 -1.75 -12.43
CA ARG A 29 -15.01 -0.66 -12.85
C ARG A 29 -14.50 0.08 -14.07
N ALA A 30 -13.19 0.33 -14.17
CA ALA A 30 -12.58 0.98 -15.32
C ALA A 30 -12.75 0.13 -16.59
N ALA A 31 -12.48 -1.17 -16.47
CA ALA A 31 -12.70 -2.14 -17.55
C ALA A 31 -14.18 -2.21 -18.00
N SER A 32 -15.12 -1.94 -17.08
CA SER A 32 -16.56 -1.91 -17.38
C SER A 32 -17.05 -0.57 -17.94
N ALA A 33 -16.27 0.51 -17.84
CA ALA A 33 -16.65 1.88 -18.21
C ALA A 33 -16.17 2.31 -19.62
N ASP A 34 -15.59 1.37 -20.37
CA ASP A 34 -14.91 1.52 -21.68
C ASP A 34 -15.47 2.66 -22.57
N GLY A 35 -14.62 3.65 -22.87
CA GLY A 35 -14.83 4.69 -23.88
C GLY A 35 -15.50 5.97 -23.40
N ASN A 36 -15.72 6.16 -22.10
CA ASN A 36 -16.42 7.32 -21.54
C ASN A 36 -15.53 8.19 -20.62
N ALA A 37 -15.94 9.44 -20.35
CA ALA A 37 -15.30 10.33 -19.37
C ALA A 37 -15.27 9.79 -17.92
N SER A 38 -15.86 8.62 -17.68
CA SER A 38 -15.76 7.88 -16.43
C SER A 38 -14.49 7.02 -16.37
N GLU A 39 -14.00 6.53 -17.51
CA GLU A 39 -12.77 5.75 -17.62
C GLU A 39 -11.54 6.59 -17.26
N GLU A 40 -11.41 7.80 -17.82
CA GLU A 40 -10.31 8.72 -17.52
C GLU A 40 -10.24 9.06 -16.01
N ARG A 41 -11.41 9.35 -15.39
CA ARG A 41 -11.50 9.59 -13.94
C ARG A 41 -11.14 8.36 -13.10
N LEU A 42 -11.49 7.16 -13.57
CA LEU A 42 -11.12 5.91 -12.89
C LEU A 42 -9.62 5.64 -13.03
N ALA A 43 -9.03 5.95 -14.19
CA ALA A 43 -7.59 5.84 -14.43
C ALA A 43 -6.78 6.78 -13.54
N ASP A 44 -7.18 8.05 -13.39
CA ASP A 44 -6.55 9.00 -12.48
C ASP A 44 -6.62 8.54 -11.02
N MET A 45 -7.77 7.99 -10.63
CA MET A 45 -7.97 7.44 -9.29
C MET A 45 -7.11 6.20 -9.06
N LEU A 46 -6.94 5.32 -10.06
CA LEU A 46 -6.01 4.19 -9.99
C LEU A 46 -4.58 4.68 -9.77
N ALA A 47 -4.09 5.62 -10.58
CA ALA A 47 -2.74 6.14 -10.47
C ALA A 47 -2.45 6.74 -9.08
N THR A 48 -3.42 7.48 -8.53
CA THR A 48 -3.32 8.05 -7.18
C THR A 48 -3.24 6.97 -6.10
N GLN A 49 -4.06 5.93 -6.22
CA GLN A 49 -4.11 4.84 -5.23
C GLN A 49 -2.90 3.91 -5.34
N GLU A 50 -2.34 3.71 -6.55
CA GLU A 50 -1.09 2.98 -6.77
C GLU A 50 0.11 3.72 -6.15
N ALA A 51 0.20 5.04 -6.32
CA ALA A 51 1.24 5.84 -5.67
C ALA A 51 1.18 5.72 -4.14
N ARG A 52 -0.03 5.79 -3.58
CA ARG A 52 -0.24 5.57 -2.15
C ARG A 52 0.16 4.17 -1.69
N LEU A 53 -0.06 3.15 -2.52
CA LEU A 53 0.34 1.77 -2.22
C LEU A 53 1.86 1.65 -2.16
N GLN A 54 2.59 2.28 -3.10
CA GLN A 54 4.04 2.32 -3.08
C GLN A 54 4.58 3.00 -1.81
N ASP A 55 3.98 4.12 -1.39
CA ASP A 55 4.38 4.80 -0.16
C ASP A 55 4.20 3.92 1.09
N LEU A 56 3.11 3.16 1.16
CA LEU A 56 2.85 2.25 2.29
C LEU A 56 3.82 1.06 2.29
N LEU A 57 4.13 0.51 1.12
CA LEU A 57 5.12 -0.55 0.96
C LEU A 57 6.52 -0.08 1.40
N ALA A 58 6.93 1.12 0.97
CA ALA A 58 8.22 1.71 1.37
C ALA A 58 8.30 1.89 2.89
N LYS A 59 7.25 2.42 3.53
CA LYS A 59 7.20 2.56 5.00
C LYS A 59 7.30 1.22 5.72
N ARG A 60 6.65 0.18 5.18
CA ARG A 60 6.72 -1.18 5.73
C ARG A 60 8.14 -1.72 5.65
N GLU A 61 8.79 -1.56 4.50
CA GLU A 61 10.19 -1.96 4.30
C GLU A 61 11.15 -1.20 5.23
N GLU A 62 10.95 0.09 5.44
CA GLU A 62 11.76 0.87 6.38
C GLU A 62 11.67 0.33 7.82
N ILE A 63 10.47 -0.06 8.28
CA ILE A 63 10.31 -0.63 9.62
C ILE A 63 11.00 -2.00 9.72
N LEU A 64 10.86 -2.84 8.69
CA LEU A 64 11.55 -4.14 8.64
C LEU A 64 13.08 -3.96 8.64
N ALA A 65 13.60 -3.05 7.82
CA ALA A 65 15.03 -2.75 7.77
C ALA A 65 15.57 -2.21 9.11
N LYS A 66 14.79 -1.36 9.80
CA LYS A 66 15.13 -0.89 11.15
C LYS A 66 15.15 -2.04 12.15
N ALA A 67 14.19 -2.95 12.10
CA ALA A 67 14.12 -4.11 12.97
C ALA A 67 15.30 -5.07 12.77
N GLU A 68 15.74 -5.27 11.53
CA GLU A 68 16.91 -6.10 11.20
C GLU A 68 18.24 -5.46 11.64
N LYS A 69 18.37 -4.14 11.49
CA LYS A 69 19.58 -3.41 11.91
C LYS A 69 19.73 -3.40 13.44
N GLY A 70 18.64 -3.16 14.17
CA GLY A 70 18.63 -3.22 15.62
C GLY A 70 18.94 -4.62 16.20
N GLY A 71 18.73 -5.69 15.42
CA GLY A 71 19.15 -7.04 15.78
C GLY A 71 20.64 -7.33 15.56
N ARG A 72 21.29 -6.62 14.63
CA ARG A 72 22.73 -6.78 14.31
C ARG A 72 23.65 -5.99 15.23
N ASP A 73 23.21 -4.83 15.71
CA ASP A 73 24.00 -3.99 16.63
C ASP A 73 23.96 -4.50 18.10
N ALA A 74 23.13 -5.49 18.40
CA ALA A 74 22.97 -6.09 19.74
C ALA A 74 23.66 -7.46 19.90
N GLY A 75 24.48 -7.87 18.92
CA GLY A 75 25.19 -9.16 18.88
C GLY A 75 26.68 -9.03 19.10
#